data_AF-A0A4E0R3T5-F1
#
_entry.id   AF-A0A4E0R3T5-F1
#
_cell.length_a   1.000
_cell.length_b   1.000
_cell.length_c   1.000
_cell.angle_alpha   90.00
_cell.angle_beta   90.00
_cell.angle_gamma   90.00
#
_symmetry.space_group_name_H-M   'P 1'
#
loop_
_entity.id
_entity.type
_entity.pdbx_description
1 polymer ?
#
loop_
_entity_poly.entity_id
_entity_poly.type
_entity_poly.pdbx_seq_one_letter_code
_entity_poly.pdbx_strand_id
1 'polypeptide(L)'
;MPGQTSVDDSWMSLSGDFPDLSPEWYAWLRHKRVDPPDEAEIKANAAAISHRQLLARQLEAKYEVEREKMIREGLIHDNSSSSSTSDPKIVTGSSITDSGKPRVPFPVRPTLETVPGEGIASGKKFRSE
;
A
#
# COMPACT_ATOMS: atom_id res chain seq x y z
N MET A 1 -22.87 -47.27 13.31
CA MET A 1 -23.70 -46.45 12.40
C MET A 1 -22.79 -45.79 11.38
N PRO A 2 -22.69 -46.30 10.15
CA PRO A 2 -21.96 -45.61 9.08
C PRO A 2 -22.90 -44.59 8.43
N GLY A 3 -22.56 -43.30 8.43
CA GLY A 3 -23.41 -42.29 7.77
C GLY A 3 -23.34 -40.85 8.31
N GLN A 4 -22.57 -40.55 9.35
CA GLN A 4 -22.27 -39.14 9.67
C GLN A 4 -21.17 -38.64 8.73
N THR A 5 -21.55 -38.16 7.55
CA THR A 5 -20.75 -37.15 6.86
C THR A 5 -20.92 -35.85 7.63
N SER A 6 -19.81 -35.35 8.19
CA SER A 6 -19.66 -34.04 8.84
C SER A 6 -20.60 -32.99 8.22
N VAL A 7 -21.53 -32.46 9.02
CA VAL A 7 -22.44 -31.37 8.60
C VAL A 7 -21.65 -30.04 8.48
N ASP A 8 -20.46 -29.99 9.05
CA ASP A 8 -19.71 -28.76 9.27
C ASP A 8 -18.95 -28.24 8.04
N ASP A 9 -18.83 -29.01 6.95
CA ASP A 9 -18.01 -28.62 5.77
C ASP A 9 -18.80 -28.33 4.48
N SER A 10 -20.14 -28.46 4.50
CA SER A 10 -20.94 -28.26 3.28
C SER A 10 -20.99 -26.80 2.81
N TRP A 11 -20.72 -25.83 3.68
CA TRP A 11 -20.73 -24.40 3.32
C TRP A 11 -19.39 -23.91 2.79
N MET A 12 -18.30 -24.61 3.11
CA MET A 12 -16.95 -24.30 2.64
C MET A 12 -16.67 -24.89 1.25
N SER A 13 -17.43 -25.90 0.83
CA SER A 13 -17.33 -26.51 -0.52
C SER A 13 -18.20 -25.81 -1.58
N LEU A 14 -18.95 -24.76 -1.21
CA LEU A 14 -19.66 -23.90 -2.15
C LEU A 14 -18.71 -22.83 -2.69
N SER A 15 -17.70 -23.25 -3.43
CA SER A 15 -16.97 -22.37 -4.35
C SER A 15 -17.81 -22.02 -5.59
N GLY A 16 -19.10 -22.38 -5.59
CA GLY A 16 -20.06 -22.10 -6.65
C GLY A 16 -20.61 -20.70 -6.52
N ASP A 17 -20.19 -19.83 -7.43
CA ASP A 17 -20.90 -18.63 -7.89
C ASP A 17 -21.57 -17.83 -6.77
N PHE A 18 -20.75 -17.22 -5.90
CA PHE A 18 -21.27 -16.16 -5.05
C PHE A 18 -21.86 -15.08 -5.97
N PRO A 19 -23.13 -14.67 -5.75
CA PRO A 19 -23.70 -13.57 -6.51
C PRO A 19 -22.81 -12.33 -6.34
N ASP A 20 -22.72 -11.51 -7.39
CA ASP A 20 -21.96 -10.26 -7.36
C ASP A 20 -22.66 -9.27 -6.40
N LEU A 21 -22.34 -9.40 -5.12
CA LEU A 21 -22.84 -8.53 -4.06
C LEU A 21 -21.95 -7.29 -3.95
N SER A 22 -22.56 -6.17 -3.57
CA SER A 22 -21.76 -4.97 -3.30
C SER A 22 -20.80 -5.21 -2.11
N PRO A 23 -19.64 -4.53 -2.07
CA PRO A 23 -18.66 -4.71 -1.00
C PRO A 23 -19.23 -4.49 0.41
N GLU A 24 -20.23 -3.62 0.54
CA GLU A 24 -20.89 -3.31 1.80
C GLU A 24 -21.72 -4.49 2.31
N TRP A 25 -22.44 -5.19 1.41
CA TRP A 25 -23.14 -6.43 1.74
C TRP A 25 -22.17 -7.53 2.15
N TYR A 26 -21.03 -7.65 1.45
CA TYR A 26 -19.97 -8.57 1.86
C TYR A 26 -19.42 -8.27 3.25
N ALA A 27 -19.26 -6.99 3.61
CA ALA A 27 -18.78 -6.60 4.93
C ALA A 27 -19.77 -6.97 6.05
N TRP A 28 -21.07 -6.75 5.81
CA TRP A 28 -22.11 -7.09 6.78
C TRP A 28 -22.29 -8.62 6.93
N LEU A 29 -22.39 -9.36 5.82
CA LEU A 29 -22.54 -10.83 5.86
C LEU A 29 -21.34 -11.54 6.50
N ARG A 30 -20.15 -10.94 6.44
CA ARG A 30 -18.94 -11.47 7.08
C ARG A 30 -18.71 -10.89 8.48
N HIS A 31 -19.72 -10.25 9.08
CA HIS A 31 -19.68 -9.69 10.43
C HIS A 31 -18.52 -8.69 10.65
N LYS A 32 -18.01 -8.07 9.57
CA LYS A 32 -17.03 -6.97 9.65
C LYS A 32 -17.70 -5.65 9.98
N ARG A 33 -19.01 -5.57 9.75
CA ARG A 33 -19.87 -4.42 10.00
C ARG A 33 -21.11 -4.89 10.77
N VAL A 34 -21.54 -4.08 11.75
CA VAL A 34 -22.66 -4.40 12.65
C VAL A 34 -24.00 -4.16 11.95
N ASP A 35 -24.17 -2.97 11.40
CA ASP A 35 -25.42 -2.56 10.76
C ASP A 35 -25.48 -3.01 9.30
N PRO A 36 -26.66 -3.35 8.75
CA PRO A 36 -26.78 -3.64 7.33
C PRO A 36 -26.50 -2.40 6.47
N PRO A 37 -26.04 -2.56 5.22
CA PRO A 37 -25.85 -1.44 4.30
C PRO A 37 -27.18 -0.82 3.86
N ASP A 38 -27.16 0.49 3.61
CA ASP A 38 -28.30 1.23 3.07
C ASP A 38 -28.18 1.40 1.54
N GLU A 39 -29.30 1.48 0.83
CA GLU A 39 -29.32 1.61 -0.63
C GLU A 39 -28.68 2.92 -1.09
N ALA A 40 -28.90 4.00 -0.34
CA ALA A 40 -28.30 5.30 -0.63
C ALA A 40 -26.77 5.27 -0.48
N GLU A 41 -26.27 4.55 0.52
CA GLU A 41 -24.83 4.35 0.76
C GLU A 41 -24.20 3.59 -0.40
N ILE A 42 -24.79 2.46 -0.81
CA ILE A 42 -24.29 1.63 -1.90
C ILE A 42 -24.21 2.45 -3.20
N LYS A 43 -25.25 3.24 -3.49
CA LYS A 43 -25.28 4.09 -4.69
C LYS A 43 -24.20 5.19 -4.65
N ALA A 44 -24.02 5.83 -3.50
CA ALA A 44 -23.00 6.86 -3.31
C ALA A 44 -21.58 6.27 -3.47
N ASN A 45 -21.34 5.08 -2.90
CA ASN A 45 -20.07 4.39 -3.01
C ASN A 45 -19.76 3.94 -4.44
N ALA A 46 -20.75 3.42 -5.16
CA ALA A 46 -20.60 3.08 -6.58
C ALA A 46 -20.21 4.31 -7.43
N ALA A 47 -20.84 5.46 -7.19
CA ALA A 47 -20.49 6.72 -7.84
C ALA A 47 -19.07 7.21 -7.45
N ALA A 48 -18.68 7.04 -6.18
CA ALA A 48 -17.34 7.40 -5.73
C ALA A 48 -16.25 6.49 -6.32
N ILE A 49 -16.55 5.21 -6.57
CA ILE A 49 -15.64 4.27 -7.23
C ILE A 49 -15.43 4.68 -8.68
N SER A 50 -16.50 4.93 -9.43
CA SER A 50 -16.38 5.33 -10.84
C SER A 50 -15.63 6.65 -11.01
N HIS A 51 -15.88 7.62 -10.12
CA HIS A 51 -15.15 8.88 -10.10
C HIS A 51 -13.65 8.68 -9.79
N ARG A 52 -13.32 7.86 -8.80
CA ARG A 52 -11.91 7.53 -8.48
C ARG A 52 -11.19 6.84 -9.64
N GLN A 53 -11.86 5.93 -10.34
CA GLN A 53 -11.29 5.27 -11.53
C GLN A 53 -11.01 6.27 -12.65
N LEU A 54 -11.90 7.24 -12.88
CA LEU A 54 -11.65 8.29 -13.86
C LEU A 54 -10.42 9.12 -13.51
N LEU A 55 -10.30 9.55 -12.25
CA LEU A 55 -9.12 10.30 -11.78
C LEU A 55 -7.84 9.50 -11.88
N ALA A 56 -7.89 8.21 -11.53
CA ALA A 56 -6.74 7.31 -11.66
C ALA A 56 -6.22 7.25 -13.10
N ARG A 57 -7.12 7.09 -14.09
CA ARG A 57 -6.74 7.09 -15.51
C ARG A 57 -6.14 8.43 -15.96
N GLN A 58 -6.68 9.55 -15.48
CA GLN A 58 -6.13 10.86 -15.81
C GLN A 58 -4.73 11.07 -15.22
N LEU A 59 -4.50 10.59 -14.01
CA LEU A 59 -3.19 10.66 -13.38
C LEU A 59 -2.19 9.73 -14.08
N GLU A 60 -2.59 8.50 -14.39
CA GLU A 60 -1.75 7.55 -15.14
C GLU A 60 -1.28 8.15 -16.47
N ALA A 61 -2.18 8.78 -17.24
CA ALA A 61 -1.81 9.45 -18.49
C ALA A 61 -0.81 10.60 -18.29
N LYS A 62 -0.93 11.37 -17.20
CA LYS A 62 0.02 12.45 -16.87
C LYS A 62 1.39 11.89 -16.50
N TYR A 63 1.40 10.85 -15.66
CA TYR A 63 2.63 10.21 -15.22
C TYR A 63 3.34 9.49 -16.37
N GLU A 64 2.63 8.93 -17.34
CA GLU A 64 3.27 8.30 -18.51
C GLU A 64 4.00 9.35 -19.37
N VAL A 65 3.39 10.52 -19.60
CA VAL A 65 4.05 11.62 -20.34
C VAL A 65 5.27 12.15 -19.59
N GLU A 66 5.17 12.33 -18.27
CA GLU A 66 6.30 12.75 -17.44
C GLU A 66 7.41 11.69 -17.46
N ARG A 67 7.05 10.41 -17.36
CA ARG A 67 7.95 9.27 -17.44
C ARG A 67 8.68 9.24 -18.78
N GLU A 68 7.98 9.39 -19.91
CA GLU A 68 8.61 9.46 -21.24
C GLU A 68 9.59 10.63 -21.36
N LYS A 69 9.25 11.79 -20.78
CA LYS A 69 10.16 12.94 -20.74
C LYS A 69 11.41 12.64 -19.92
N MET A 70 11.26 12.03 -18.75
CA MET A 70 12.40 11.63 -17.90
C MET A 70 13.28 10.58 -18.57
N ILE A 71 12.70 9.64 -19.34
CA ILE A 71 13.47 8.68 -20.16
C ILE A 71 14.27 9.42 -21.22
N ARG A 72 13.66 10.38 -21.93
CA ARG A 72 14.33 11.18 -22.96
C ARG A 72 15.47 12.03 -22.40
N GLU A 73 15.30 12.56 -21.19
CA GLU A 73 16.33 13.32 -20.48
C GLU A 73 17.40 12.41 -19.84
N GLY A 74 17.25 11.08 -19.92
CA GLY A 74 18.19 10.10 -19.38
C GLY A 74 18.16 10.00 -17.85
N LEU A 75 17.12 10.51 -17.20
CA LEU A 75 16.98 10.51 -15.75
C LEU A 75 16.49 9.16 -15.20
N ILE A 76 15.74 8.40 -16.00
CA ILE A 76 15.31 7.03 -15.71
C ILE A 76 15.57 6.16 -16.94
N HIS A 77 16.04 4.93 -16.71
CA HIS A 77 16.21 3.94 -17.76
C HIS A 77 14.96 3.05 -17.83
N ASP A 78 14.55 2.70 -19.05
CA ASP A 78 13.47 1.77 -19.31
C ASP A 78 13.90 0.37 -18.89
N ASN A 79 13.52 -0.05 -17.69
CA ASN A 79 13.83 -1.39 -17.19
C ASN A 79 13.04 -2.53 -17.87
N SER A 80 12.49 -2.29 -19.07
CA SER A 80 11.71 -3.25 -19.85
C SER A 80 12.54 -4.44 -20.36
N SER A 81 13.83 -4.51 -20.06
CA SER A 81 14.72 -5.63 -20.47
C SER A 81 15.56 -6.25 -19.35
N SER A 82 15.41 -5.88 -18.08
CA SER A 82 16.00 -6.67 -16.99
C SER A 82 14.93 -7.34 -16.12
N SER A 83 14.26 -8.33 -16.71
CA SER A 83 13.80 -9.49 -15.97
C SER A 83 15.02 -10.28 -15.48
N SER A 84 15.78 -9.70 -14.57
CA SER A 84 16.61 -10.43 -13.63
C SER A 84 15.84 -10.43 -12.33
N THR A 85 14.87 -11.33 -12.24
CA THR A 85 14.25 -11.73 -10.97
C THR A 85 15.33 -12.39 -10.12
N SER A 86 16.19 -11.59 -9.48
CA SER A 86 16.77 -12.00 -8.21
C SER A 86 15.74 -11.63 -7.15
N ASP A 87 14.95 -12.61 -6.73
CA ASP A 87 14.05 -12.48 -5.59
C ASP A 87 14.77 -11.79 -4.42
N PRO A 88 14.15 -10.81 -3.73
CA PRO A 88 14.66 -10.39 -2.44
C PRO A 88 14.43 -11.57 -1.48
N LYS A 89 15.46 -12.38 -1.28
CA LYS A 89 15.53 -13.33 -0.18
C LYS A 89 15.37 -12.53 1.11
N ILE A 90 14.16 -12.53 1.67
CA ILE A 90 13.90 -12.03 3.02
C ILE A 90 14.65 -12.98 3.97
N VAL A 91 15.91 -12.66 4.27
CA VAL A 91 16.65 -13.28 5.36
C VAL A 91 16.23 -12.56 6.63
N THR A 92 15.19 -13.09 7.25
CA THR A 92 14.87 -12.84 8.64
C THR A 92 16.02 -13.36 9.49
N GLY A 93 16.75 -12.45 10.15
CA GLY A 93 17.50 -12.75 11.36
C GLY A 93 19.01 -12.98 11.21
N SER A 94 19.74 -12.00 11.75
CA SER A 94 20.98 -12.17 12.52
C SER A 94 22.25 -12.63 11.80
N SER A 95 23.20 -11.70 11.68
CA SER A 95 24.49 -11.77 12.40
C SER A 95 25.56 -11.01 11.62
N ILE A 96 26.24 -10.13 12.34
CA ILE A 96 27.37 -9.33 11.90
C ILE A 96 28.48 -10.27 11.42
N THR A 97 28.82 -10.24 10.13
CA THR A 97 30.20 -10.41 9.70
C THR A 97 30.52 -9.42 8.58
N ASP A 98 31.56 -8.66 8.87
CA ASP A 98 32.20 -7.65 8.06
C ASP A 98 32.64 -8.22 6.70
N SER A 99 32.19 -7.59 5.61
CA SER A 99 32.75 -7.81 4.28
C SER A 99 32.69 -6.52 3.46
N GLY A 100 33.66 -5.64 3.72
CA GLY A 100 34.41 -4.90 2.69
C GLY A 100 33.68 -3.90 1.79
N LYS A 101 32.40 -3.58 2.01
CA LYS A 101 31.70 -2.54 1.24
C LYS A 101 31.79 -1.20 1.98
N PRO A 102 32.23 -0.10 1.34
CA PRO A 102 32.17 1.21 1.97
C PRO A 102 30.71 1.51 2.32
N ARG A 103 30.46 1.78 3.61
CA ARG A 103 29.15 2.19 4.12
C ARG A 103 28.82 3.54 3.51
N VAL A 104 28.10 3.54 2.39
CA VAL A 104 27.57 4.77 1.80
C VAL A 104 26.51 5.32 2.77
N PRO A 105 26.72 6.48 3.41
CA PRO A 105 25.72 7.05 4.29
C PRO A 105 24.48 7.39 3.47
N PHE A 106 23.31 7.17 4.06
CA PHE A 106 22.05 7.53 3.43
C PHE A 106 22.03 9.04 3.12
N PRO A 107 21.57 9.48 1.94
CA PRO A 107 21.56 10.91 1.59
C PRO A 107 20.67 11.69 2.57
N VAL A 108 21.28 12.57 3.36
CA VAL A 108 20.55 13.51 4.21
C VAL A 108 20.03 14.64 3.34
N ARG A 109 18.71 14.86 3.33
CA ARG A 109 18.06 15.95 2.59
C ARG A 109 17.64 17.06 3.58
N PRO A 110 18.52 18.02 3.89
CA PRO A 110 18.29 19.00 4.96
C PRO A 110 17.08 19.91 4.72
N THR A 111 16.58 20.02 3.48
CA THR A 111 15.42 20.85 3.15
C THR A 111 14.07 20.14 3.30
N LEU A 112 14.06 18.83 3.56
CA LEU A 112 12.82 18.04 3.66
C LEU A 112 12.51 17.55 5.09
N GLU A 113 13.45 17.68 6.03
CA GLU A 113 13.21 17.37 7.44
C GLU A 113 12.70 18.61 8.17
N THR A 114 11.48 19.05 7.87
CA THR A 114 10.71 19.82 8.84
C THR A 114 9.85 18.85 9.61
N VAL A 115 10.39 18.30 10.71
CA VAL A 115 9.59 17.50 11.65
C VAL A 115 8.62 18.46 12.33
N PRO A 116 7.29 18.24 12.23
CA PRO A 116 6.34 19.06 12.96
C PRO A 116 6.56 18.86 14.47
N GLY A 117 7.07 19.87 15.17
CA GLY A 117 7.18 19.86 16.63
C GLY A 117 8.55 20.19 17.25
N GLU A 118 9.63 20.35 16.48
CA GLU A 118 10.89 20.84 17.06
C GLU A 118 10.88 22.37 17.20
N GLY A 119 10.44 22.81 18.38
CA GLY A 119 10.57 24.20 18.82
C GLY A 119 12.04 24.58 18.99
N ILE A 120 12.38 25.72 18.40
CA ILE A 120 13.66 26.40 18.53
C ILE A 120 13.89 26.70 20.03
N ALA A 121 14.72 25.92 20.71
CA ALA A 121 15.20 26.27 22.04
C ALA A 121 16.18 27.45 21.89
N SER A 122 15.62 28.66 21.79
CA SER A 122 16.42 29.89 21.78
C SER A 122 17.06 30.07 23.15
N GLY A 123 18.37 30.32 23.12
CA GLY A 123 19.22 30.28 24.31
C GLY A 123 18.86 31.32 25.37
N LYS A 124 18.98 30.90 26.63
CA LYS A 124 19.33 31.77 27.75
C LYS A 124 20.42 31.10 28.56
N LYS A 125 21.67 31.52 28.34
CA LYS A 125 22.75 31.33 29.31
C LYS A 125 22.46 32.27 30.48
N PHE A 126 22.01 31.74 31.61
CA PHE A 126 22.14 32.43 32.89
C PHE A 126 23.54 32.12 33.43
N ARG A 127 24.37 33.17 33.51
CA ARG A 127 25.64 33.19 34.24
C ARG A 127 25.31 33.69 35.64
N SER A 128 25.48 32.85 36.64
CA SER A 128 25.42 33.23 38.06
C SER A 128 26.85 33.30 38.59
N GLU A 129 27.26 34.51 38.99
CA GLU A 129 28.37 34.74 39.93
C GLU A 129 27.85 34.60 41.37
#